data_AF-A0A383B9Z4-F1
#
_entry.id   AF-A0A383B9Z4-F1
#
_cell.length_a   1.000
_cell.length_b   1.000
_cell.length_c   1.000
_cell.angle_alpha   90.00
_cell.angle_beta   90.00
_cell.angle_gamma   90.00
#
_symmetry.space_group_name_H-M   'P 1'
#
loop_
_entity.id
_entity.type
_entity.pdbx_description
1 polymer ?
#
loop_
_entity_poly.entity_id
_entity_poly.type
_entity_poly.pdbx_seq_one_letter_code
_entity_poly.pdbx_strand_id
1 'polypeptide(L)'
;MRNRIVRKLLVIGLIKFAVLYASTFASDKATSKQGLLAVYDFTSSSGNLVMDRSEVKPLVNLLINEPHKVRRAKGSIKFAKGTVARSVKPPSKIINPLKGSSTISAEI
;
A
#
# COMPACT_ATOMS: atom_id res chain seq x y z
N MET A 1 -42.94 -8.45 -41.25
CA MET A 1 -42.35 -9.37 -40.25
C MET A 1 -40.82 -9.23 -40.03
N ARG A 2 -40.11 -8.29 -40.69
CA ARG A 2 -38.63 -8.20 -40.64
C ARG A 2 -38.05 -7.38 -39.47
N ASN A 3 -38.85 -6.54 -38.81
CA ASN A 3 -38.37 -5.57 -37.81
C ASN A 3 -38.32 -6.09 -36.35
N ARG A 4 -38.95 -7.23 -36.05
CA ARG A 4 -38.93 -7.80 -34.69
C ARG A 4 -37.64 -8.57 -34.38
N ILE A 5 -36.96 -9.09 -35.40
CA ILE A 5 -35.71 -9.87 -35.27
C ILE A 5 -34.51 -8.94 -35.05
N VAL A 6 -34.44 -7.84 -35.80
CA VAL A 6 -33.36 -6.83 -35.66
C VAL A 6 -33.38 -6.13 -34.30
N ARG A 7 -34.57 -5.87 -33.74
CA ARG A 7 -34.72 -5.29 -32.39
C ARG A 7 -34.25 -6.25 -31.29
N LYS A 8 -34.46 -7.56 -31.45
CA LYS A 8 -33.97 -8.57 -30.48
C LYS A 8 -32.44 -8.71 -30.53
N LEU A 9 -31.82 -8.68 -31.71
CA LEU A 9 -30.34 -8.71 -31.82
C LEU A 9 -29.68 -7.45 -31.25
N LEU A 10 -30.30 -6.28 -31.40
CA LEU A 10 -29.74 -5.01 -30.92
C LEU A 10 -29.75 -4.88 -29.38
N VAL A 11 -30.80 -5.39 -28.71
CA VAL A 11 -30.88 -5.40 -27.24
C VAL A 11 -29.88 -6.39 -26.62
N ILE A 12 -29.66 -7.54 -27.24
CA ILE A 12 -28.67 -8.54 -26.76
C ILE A 12 -27.24 -8.00 -26.91
N GLY A 13 -26.96 -7.25 -27.98
CA GLY A 13 -25.68 -6.57 -28.18
C GLY A 13 -25.39 -5.52 -27.10
N LEU A 14 -26.39 -4.72 -26.70
CA LEU A 14 -26.24 -3.72 -25.64
C LEU A 14 -26.01 -4.32 -24.25
N ILE A 15 -26.67 -5.43 -23.92
CA ILE A 15 -26.49 -6.09 -22.61
C ILE A 15 -25.09 -6.71 -22.52
N LYS A 16 -24.56 -7.33 -23.58
CA LYS A 16 -23.19 -7.86 -23.59
C LYS A 16 -22.13 -6.75 -23.52
N PHE A 17 -22.43 -5.56 -24.06
CA PHE A 17 -21.54 -4.42 -23.99
C PHE A 17 -21.49 -3.79 -22.58
N ALA A 18 -22.62 -3.77 -21.85
CA ALA A 18 -22.67 -3.27 -20.48
C ALA A 18 -21.91 -4.19 -19.49
N VAL A 19 -21.97 -5.52 -19.69
CA VAL A 19 -21.28 -6.49 -18.83
C VAL A 19 -19.75 -6.40 -18.98
N LEU A 20 -19.24 -6.00 -20.15
CA LEU A 20 -17.81 -5.83 -20.39
C LEU A 20 -17.21 -4.62 -19.64
N TYR A 21 -18.01 -3.62 -19.29
CA TYR A 21 -17.55 -2.42 -18.56
C TYR A 21 -17.52 -2.59 -17.04
N ALA A 22 -18.30 -3.52 -16.47
CA ALA A 22 -18.53 -3.58 -15.03
C ALA A 22 -17.47 -4.37 -14.22
N SER A 23 -16.44 -4.92 -14.87
CA SER A 23 -15.51 -5.86 -14.23
C SER A 23 -14.14 -5.25 -13.93
N THR A 24 -14.11 -4.12 -13.20
CA THR A 24 -12.90 -3.69 -12.49
C THR A 24 -13.19 -3.49 -11.01
N PHE A 25 -13.67 -4.56 -10.36
CA PHE A 25 -13.58 -4.62 -8.90
C PHE A 25 -12.09 -4.74 -8.56
N ALA A 26 -11.47 -3.59 -8.25
CA ALA A 26 -10.17 -3.58 -7.60
C ALA A 26 -10.32 -4.38 -6.30
N SER A 27 -9.67 -5.54 -6.25
CA SER A 27 -9.57 -6.32 -5.03
C SER A 27 -8.67 -5.56 -4.07
N ASP A 28 -9.26 -4.69 -3.25
CA ASP A 28 -8.55 -4.16 -2.09
C ASP A 28 -8.42 -5.33 -1.13
N LYS A 29 -7.24 -5.94 -1.11
CA LYS A 29 -6.93 -7.08 -0.27
C LYS A 29 -7.05 -6.59 1.18
N ALA A 30 -8.22 -6.78 1.79
CA ALA A 30 -8.53 -6.31 3.13
C ALA A 30 -7.48 -6.85 4.11
N THR A 31 -6.48 -6.02 4.38
CA THR A 31 -5.40 -6.38 5.28
C THR A 31 -5.96 -6.23 6.68
N SER A 32 -6.00 -7.33 7.43
CA SER A 32 -6.39 -7.33 8.85
C SER A 32 -5.54 -6.28 9.59
N LYS A 33 -6.20 -5.33 10.27
CA LYS A 33 -5.52 -4.32 11.10
C LYS A 33 -5.08 -4.87 12.46
N GLN A 34 -5.48 -6.09 12.82
CA GLN A 34 -5.12 -6.72 14.08
C GLN A 34 -3.60 -6.92 14.17
N GLY A 35 -2.98 -6.39 15.22
CA GLY A 35 -1.52 -6.46 15.41
C GLY A 35 -0.70 -5.56 14.47
N LEU A 36 -1.33 -4.70 13.67
CA LEU A 36 -0.64 -3.81 12.74
C LEU A 36 -0.06 -2.60 13.46
N LEU A 37 1.27 -2.55 13.57
CA LEU A 37 1.98 -1.48 14.30
C LEU A 37 2.48 -0.35 13.41
N ALA A 38 2.77 -0.61 12.13
CA ALA A 38 3.26 0.39 11.17
C ALA A 38 2.85 0.03 9.74
N VAL A 39 2.54 1.05 8.93
CA VAL A 39 2.21 0.91 7.50
C VAL A 39 2.88 2.06 6.78
N TYR A 40 3.65 1.79 5.74
CA TYR A 40 4.41 2.83 5.04
C TYR A 40 3.82 3.17 3.68
N ASP A 41 3.69 4.47 3.43
CA ASP A 41 3.27 5.02 2.14
C ASP A 41 4.47 5.21 1.21
N PHE A 42 4.57 4.36 0.19
CA PHE A 42 5.61 4.40 -0.84
C PHE A 42 5.17 5.11 -2.13
N THR A 43 4.05 5.84 -2.11
CA THR A 43 3.51 6.50 -3.31
C THR A 43 4.19 7.83 -3.62
N SER A 44 4.80 8.49 -2.63
CA SER A 44 5.58 9.70 -2.87
C SER A 44 6.67 9.43 -3.89
N SER A 45 6.79 10.27 -4.91
CA SER A 45 7.77 10.16 -5.98
C SER A 45 9.14 10.73 -5.62
N SER A 46 9.24 11.51 -4.53
CA SER A 46 10.47 12.21 -4.15
C SER A 46 10.55 12.46 -2.63
N GLY A 47 11.62 13.13 -2.22
CA GLY A 47 11.85 13.51 -0.83
C GLY A 47 12.45 12.40 0.03
N ASN A 48 12.86 12.82 1.23
CA ASN A 48 13.55 11.98 2.20
C ASN A 48 12.63 11.35 3.25
N LEU A 49 11.32 11.56 3.18
CA LEU A 49 10.37 11.05 4.17
C LEU A 49 9.54 9.91 3.58
N VAL A 50 9.34 8.86 4.39
CA VAL A 50 8.32 7.83 4.19
C VAL A 50 7.37 7.90 5.36
N MET A 51 6.10 8.17 5.08
CA MET A 51 5.10 8.42 6.11
C MET A 51 4.50 7.12 6.62
N ASP A 52 4.34 7.05 7.94
CA ASP A 52 3.58 6.01 8.60
C ASP A 52 2.08 6.34 8.54
N ARG A 53 1.31 5.43 7.96
CA ARG A 53 -0.14 5.47 7.74
C ARG A 53 -0.91 4.46 8.58
N SER A 54 -0.27 3.84 9.57
CA SER A 54 -0.94 2.87 10.46
C SER A 54 -2.00 3.48 11.35
N GLU A 55 -2.04 4.82 11.49
CA GLU A 55 -2.92 5.56 12.42
C GLU A 55 -2.62 5.31 13.90
N VAL A 56 -1.76 4.34 14.23
CA VAL A 56 -1.29 4.03 15.59
C VAL A 56 -0.24 5.05 16.02
N LYS A 57 -0.51 5.78 17.11
CA LYS A 57 0.40 6.80 17.66
C LYS A 57 1.42 6.19 18.66
N PRO A 58 2.62 6.78 18.78
CA PRO A 58 3.18 7.82 17.91
C PRO A 58 3.46 7.28 16.50
N LEU A 59 3.32 8.14 15.48
CA LEU A 59 3.68 7.76 14.11
C LEU A 59 5.19 7.56 14.00
N VAL A 60 5.62 6.50 13.32
CA VAL A 60 7.03 6.15 13.12
C VAL A 60 7.40 6.47 11.67
N ASN A 61 7.47 7.75 11.31
CA ASN A 61 7.93 8.13 9.97
C ASN A 61 9.41 7.74 9.79
N LEU A 62 9.77 7.29 8.59
CA LEU A 62 11.15 6.95 8.25
C LEU A 62 11.80 8.10 7.48
N LEU A 63 12.99 8.48 7.92
CA LEU A 63 13.88 9.41 7.26
C LEU A 63 14.91 8.62 6.45
N ILE A 64 14.95 8.88 5.14
CA ILE A 64 15.93 8.36 4.19
C ILE A 64 17.17 9.23 4.30
N ASN A 65 18.32 8.61 4.58
CA ASN A 65 19.59 9.32 4.73
C ASN A 65 20.07 9.96 3.41
N GLU A 66 20.07 9.18 2.33
CA GLU A 66 20.56 9.61 1.01
C GLU A 66 19.45 9.42 -0.04
N PRO A 67 18.53 10.39 -0.22
CA PRO A 67 17.38 10.25 -1.11
C PRO A 67 17.76 10.03 -2.58
N HIS A 68 18.89 10.59 -3.01
CA HIS A 68 19.41 10.42 -4.36
C HIS A 68 19.86 8.97 -4.67
N LYS A 69 20.07 8.15 -3.62
CA LYS A 69 20.39 6.72 -3.72
C LYS A 69 19.16 5.82 -3.61
N VAL A 70 17.95 6.39 -3.67
CA VAL A 70 16.69 5.65 -3.60
C VAL A 70 15.96 5.75 -4.93
N ARG A 71 15.61 4.59 -5.48
CA ARG A 71 14.78 4.49 -6.68
C ARG A 71 13.35 4.23 -6.26
N ARG A 72 12.42 5.09 -6.67
CA ARG A 72 10.98 4.96 -6.39
C ARG A 72 10.26 4.51 -7.66
N ALA A 73 9.25 3.67 -7.46
CA ALA A 73 8.29 3.28 -8.48
C ALA A 73 6.89 3.26 -7.85
N LYS A 74 5.83 3.11 -8.66
CA LYS A 74 4.46 3.15 -8.17
C LYS A 74 4.24 2.09 -7.07
N GLY A 75 4.11 2.54 -5.82
CA GLY A 75 3.91 1.68 -4.65
C GLY A 75 5.14 0.91 -4.17
N SER A 76 6.35 1.22 -4.65
CA SER A 76 7.57 0.54 -4.24
C SER A 76 8.78 1.46 -4.15
N ILE A 77 9.73 1.06 -3.31
CA ILE A 77 10.96 1.80 -3.04
C ILE A 77 12.13 0.81 -3.02
N LYS A 78 13.23 1.18 -3.67
CA LYS A 78 14.47 0.40 -3.71
C LYS A 78 15.64 1.26 -3.22
N PHE A 79 16.30 0.79 -2.18
CA PHE A 79 17.51 1.39 -1.63
C PHE A 79 18.73 0.87 -2.37
N ALA A 80 19.56 1.77 -2.92
CA ALA A 80 20.87 1.39 -3.44
C ALA A 80 21.87 1.17 -2.29
N LYS A 81 23.04 0.61 -2.59
CA LYS A 81 24.08 0.36 -1.59
C LYS A 81 24.49 1.65 -0.87
N GLY A 82 24.61 1.60 0.45
CA GLY A 82 25.07 2.72 1.27
C GLY A 82 24.00 3.77 1.62
N THR A 83 22.72 3.44 1.46
CA THR A 83 21.61 4.25 2.00
C THR A 83 20.63 3.37 2.78
N VAL A 84 19.95 3.97 3.75
CA VAL A 84 18.93 3.34 4.59
C VAL A 84 17.83 4.35 4.91
N ALA A 85 16.67 3.87 5.33
CA ALA A 85 15.67 4.66 5.99
C ALA A 85 15.59 4.26 7.47
N ARG A 86 15.53 5.25 8.36
CA ARG A 86 15.50 5.03 9.82
C ARG A 86 14.43 5.89 10.47
N SER A 87 13.84 5.42 11.56
CA SER A 87 12.96 6.26 12.37
C SER A 87 13.76 7.39 13.01
N VAL A 88 13.20 8.60 13.05
CA VAL A 88 13.86 9.77 13.66
C VAL A 88 13.98 9.64 15.18
N LYS A 89 13.01 8.97 15.80
CA LYS A 89 12.96 8.66 17.23
C LYS A 89 12.88 7.15 17.42
N PRO A 90 13.23 6.62 18.61
CA PRO A 90 13.01 5.22 18.92
C PRO A 90 11.55 4.82 18.66
N PRO A 91 11.28 3.76 17.88
CA PRO A 91 9.93 3.36 17.53
C PRO A 91 9.28 2.57 18.67
N SER A 92 8.97 3.25 19.77
CA SER A 92 8.49 2.65 21.02
C SER A 92 7.25 1.78 20.85
N LYS A 93 6.31 2.15 19.95
CA LYS A 93 5.13 1.33 19.64
C LYS A 93 5.44 -0.03 19.00
N ILE A 94 6.63 -0.17 18.41
CA ILE A 94 7.14 -1.44 17.85
C ILE A 94 7.99 -2.15 18.90
N ILE A 95 8.89 -1.44 19.58
CA ILE A 95 9.84 -2.02 20.53
C ILE A 95 9.17 -2.54 21.81
N ASN A 96 8.21 -1.80 22.37
CA ASN A 96 7.63 -2.14 23.67
C ASN A 96 6.87 -3.48 23.64
N PRO A 97 6.03 -3.78 22.62
CA PRO A 97 5.41 -5.09 22.51
C PRO A 97 6.42 -6.25 22.38
N LEU A 98 7.57 -6.01 21.72
CA LEU A 98 8.60 -7.02 21.55
C LEU A 98 9.31 -7.33 22.88
N LYS A 99 9.60 -6.32 23.70
CA LYS A 99 10.23 -6.51 25.02
C LYS A 99 9.37 -7.30 26.00
N GLY A 100 8.04 -7.19 25.89
CA GLY A 100 7.10 -7.98 26.71
C GLY A 100 6.96 -9.44 26.23
N SER A 101 7.41 -9.74 25.01
CA SER A 101 7.37 -11.07 24.42
C SER A 101 8.75 -11.72 24.57
N SER A 102 8.87 -12.72 25.45
CA SER A 102 10.12 -13.48 25.64
C SER A 102 10.57 -14.31 24.42
N THR A 103 9.92 -14.12 23.27
CA THR A 103 10.11 -14.89 22.04
C THR A 103 11.05 -14.19 21.05
N ILE A 104 11.26 -12.87 21.15
CA ILE A 104 12.05 -12.10 20.18
C ILE A 104 12.89 -11.03 20.89
N SER A 105 14.20 -10.97 20.63
CA SER A 105 15.07 -9.89 21.08
C SER A 105 15.10 -8.75 20.05
N ALA A 106 15.03 -7.50 20.51
CA ALA A 106 15.20 -6.31 19.69
C ALA A 106 16.44 -5.55 20.17
N GLU A 107 17.44 -5.42 19.30
CA GLU A 107 18.64 -4.63 19.57
C GLU A 107 18.43 -3.18 19.09
N ILE A 108 18.88 -2.22 19.90
CA ILE A 108 18.73 -0.77 19.69
C ILE A 108 20.12 -0.15 19.57
#